data_AF-A0A9D8JM33-F1
#
_entry.id   AF-A0A9D8JM33-F1
#
_cell.length_a   1.000
_cell.length_b   1.000
_cell.length_c   1.000
_cell.angle_alpha   90.00
_cell.angle_beta   90.00
_cell.angle_gamma   90.00
#
_symmetry.space_group_name_H-M   'P 1'
#
loop_
_entity.id
_entity.type
_entity.pdbx_description
1 polymer ?
#
loop_
_entity_poly.entity_id
_entity_poly.type
_entity_poly.pdbx_seq_one_letter_code
_entity_poly.pdbx_strand_id
1 'polypeptide(L)' 'MEEQEGPSPEIKPEEDKRREVDLNTLFPGKTYDLNRLFPDEGTKKLLHELKRNKRDIDRFIKSLNLEEEE' A
#
# COMPACT_ATOMS: atom_id res chain seq x y z
N MET A 1 -32.99 -23.80 8.87
CA MET A 1 -31.70 -23.66 8.18
C MET A 1 -31.31 -22.22 8.34
N GLU A 2 -30.44 -21.92 9.31
CA GLU A 2 -29.89 -20.57 9.46
C GLU A 2 -28.55 -20.57 8.76
N GLU A 3 -28.52 -19.97 7.57
CA GLU A 3 -27.31 -19.68 6.83
C GLU A 3 -26.56 -18.60 7.61
N GLN A 4 -25.52 -19.01 8.34
CA GLN A 4 -24.54 -18.11 8.90
C GLN A 4 -23.63 -17.64 7.75
N GLU A 5 -24.05 -16.57 7.07
CA GLU A 5 -23.13 -15.78 6.26
C GLU A 5 -22.20 -15.04 7.24
N GLY A 6 -21.01 -15.61 7.43
CA GLY A 6 -19.93 -14.97 8.18
C GLY A 6 -19.60 -13.59 7.59
N PRO A 7 -19.09 -12.64 8.40
CA PRO A 7 -18.81 -11.31 7.92
C PRO A 7 -17.73 -11.38 6.83
N SER A 8 -18.10 -11.07 5.60
CA SER A 8 -17.18 -10.77 4.51
C SER A 8 -16.10 -9.81 5.05
N PRO A 9 -14.79 -10.06 4.83
CA PRO A 9 -13.77 -9.11 5.18
C PRO A 9 -13.99 -7.89 4.29
N GLU A 10 -14.69 -6.90 4.85
CA GLU A 10 -14.83 -5.57 4.31
C GLU A 10 -13.40 -5.05 4.14
N ILE A 11 -12.87 -5.17 2.92
CA ILE A 11 -11.65 -4.50 2.50
C ILE A 11 -12.05 -3.04 2.54
N LYS A 12 -11.94 -2.43 3.73
CA LYS A 12 -12.14 -1.00 3.90
C LYS A 12 -11.18 -0.37 2.91
N PRO A 13 -11.64 0.29 1.83
CA PRO A 13 -10.77 1.23 1.15
C PRO A 13 -10.47 2.24 2.25
N GLU A 14 -9.25 2.16 2.80
CA GLU A 14 -8.78 3.09 3.80
C GLU A 14 -9.15 4.45 3.26
N GLU A 15 -10.10 5.09 3.95
CA GLU A 15 -10.58 6.42 3.68
C GLU A 15 -9.45 7.23 3.06
N ASP A 16 -9.79 7.85 1.93
CA ASP A 16 -9.25 9.05 1.30
C ASP A 16 -9.03 10.19 2.32
N LYS A 17 -8.34 9.89 3.41
CA LYS A 17 -7.67 10.86 4.24
C LYS A 17 -6.62 11.37 3.30
N ARG A 18 -6.93 12.54 2.75
CA ARG A 18 -6.09 13.70 2.42
C ARG A 18 -4.86 13.84 3.33
N ARG A 19 -4.13 12.75 3.54
CA ARG A 19 -2.79 12.71 4.10
C ARG A 19 -1.98 13.12 2.90
N GLU A 20 -1.52 14.37 2.91
CA GLU A 20 -0.52 14.83 1.95
C GLU A 20 0.57 13.76 1.90
N VAL A 21 0.65 13.09 0.75
CA VAL A 21 1.59 12.00 0.56
C VAL A 21 2.98 12.63 0.49
N ASP A 22 3.76 12.45 1.55
CA ASP A 22 5.15 12.91 1.60
C ASP A 22 6.07 11.89 0.94
N LEU A 23 6.51 12.21 -0.28
CA LEU A 23 7.39 11.36 -1.07
C LEU A 23 8.77 11.20 -0.44
N ASN A 24 9.28 12.18 0.29
CA ASN A 24 10.59 12.08 0.94
C ASN A 24 10.56 11.08 2.11
N THR A 25 9.44 11.00 2.81
CA THR A 25 9.21 9.96 3.83
C THR A 25 8.99 8.59 3.19
N LEU A 26 8.32 8.52 2.03
CA LEU A 26 8.13 7.24 1.34
C LEU A 26 9.42 6.68 0.73
N PHE A 27 10.28 7.54 0.21
CA PHE A 27 11.53 7.16 -0.45
C PHE A 27 12.72 7.86 0.24
N PRO A 28 13.06 7.44 1.46
CA PRO A 28 14.18 8.04 2.17
C PRO A 28 15.51 7.78 1.44
N GLY A 29 16.46 8.70 1.58
CA GLY A 29 17.80 8.57 1.00
C GLY A 29 17.91 9.01 -0.46
N LYS A 30 16.88 9.65 -1.03
CA LYS A 30 17.05 10.39 -2.29
C LYS A 30 17.76 11.72 -2.04
N THR A 31 18.71 12.04 -2.91
CA THR A 31 19.45 13.31 -2.88
C THR A 31 18.60 14.50 -3.30
N TYR A 32 17.49 14.25 -3.99
CA TYR A 32 16.57 15.26 -4.48
C TYR A 32 15.27 15.26 -3.68
N ASP A 33 14.71 16.45 -3.49
CA ASP A 33 13.40 16.63 -2.88
C ASP A 33 12.29 16.17 -3.84
N LEU A 34 11.74 14.99 -3.59
CA LEU A 34 10.72 14.39 -4.43
C LEU A 34 9.39 15.16 -4.37
N ASN A 35 9.07 15.81 -3.25
CA ASN A 35 7.86 16.63 -3.16
C ASN A 35 7.93 17.85 -4.07
N ARG A 36 9.15 18.35 -4.33
CA ARG A 36 9.38 19.45 -5.27
C ARG A 36 9.40 18.99 -6.72
N LEU A 37 9.93 17.81 -7.00
CA LEU A 37 9.95 17.25 -8.36
C LEU A 37 8.57 16.80 -8.82
N PHE A 38 7.77 16.26 -7.90
CA PHE A 38 6.42 15.77 -8.16
C PHE A 38 5.42 16.45 -7.22
N PRO A 39 5.10 17.73 -7.45
CA PRO A 39 4.17 18.47 -6.60
C PRO A 39 2.72 18.01 -6.80
N ASP A 40 2.42 17.41 -7.95
CA ASP A 40 1.10 16.92 -8.35
C ASP A 40 0.58 15.82 -7.41
N GLU A 41 -0.66 16.01 -6.93
CA GLU A 41 -1.29 15.08 -5.97
C GLU A 41 -1.52 13.70 -6.59
N GLY A 42 -1.90 13.62 -7.86
CA GLY A 42 -2.14 12.37 -8.56
C GLY A 42 -0.88 11.51 -8.63
N THR A 43 0.25 12.13 -8.97
CA THR A 43 1.56 11.47 -9.02
C THR A 43 1.99 11.01 -7.63
N LYS A 44 1.77 11.81 -6.59
CA LYS A 44 2.08 11.42 -5.22
C LYS A 44 1.27 10.19 -4.79
N LYS A 45 -0.04 10.20 -5.05
CA LYS A 45 -0.92 9.05 -4.78
C LYS A 45 -0.47 7.80 -5.51
N LEU A 46 -0.17 7.92 -6.81
CA LEU A 46 0.34 6.80 -7.62
C LEU A 46 1.61 6.18 -7.01
N LEU A 47 2.58 7.01 -6.62
CA LEU A 47 3.82 6.53 -6.00
C LEU A 47 3.59 5.86 -4.65
N HIS A 48 2.62 6.34 -3.87
CA HIS A 48 2.21 5.72 -2.62
C HIS A 48 1.57 4.34 -2.84
N GLU A 49 0.63 4.25 -3.78
CA GLU A 49 -0.04 2.99 -4.14
C GLU A 49 0.96 1.96 -4.67
N LEU A 50 1.89 2.38 -5.53
CA LEU A 50 2.95 1.51 -6.04
C LEU A 50 3.80 0.91 -4.90
N LYS A 51 4.16 1.74 -3.91
CA LYS A 51 4.92 1.27 -2.74
C LYS A 51 4.11 0.29 -1.90
N ARG A 52 2.82 0.56 -1.69
CA ARG A 52 1.90 -0.33 -0.96
C ARG A 52 1.76 -1.67 -1.69
N ASN A 53 1.46 -1.63 -2.98
CA ASN A 53 1.30 -2.82 -3.82
C ASN A 53 2.57 -3.69 -3.82
N LYS A 54 3.76 -3.08 -3.96
CA LYS A 54 5.03 -3.81 -3.85
C LYS A 54 5.18 -4.53 -2.50
N ARG A 55 4.83 -3.86 -1.39
CA ARG A 55 4.90 -4.46 -0.04
C ARG A 55 3.91 -5.62 0.11
N ASP A 56 2.72 -5.45 -0.44
CA ASP A 56 1.66 -6.46 -0.34
C ASP A 56 2.04 -7.71 -1.17
N ILE A 57 2.62 -7.53 -2.37
CA ILE A 57 3.17 -8.63 -3.17
C ILE A 57 4.33 -9.32 -2.43
N ASP A 58 5.27 -8.56 -1.87
CA ASP A 58 6.39 -9.14 -1.10
C ASP A 58 5.90 -9.95 0.10
N ARG A 59 4.88 -9.45 0.81
CA ARG A 59 4.23 -10.16 1.91
C ARG A 59 3.54 -11.44 1.43
N PHE A 60 2.85 -11.38 0.30
CA PHE A 60 2.17 -12.54 -0.28
C PHE A 60 3.16 -13.62 -0.74
N ILE A 61 4.25 -13.24 -1.40
CA ILE A 61 5.31 -14.18 -1.79
C ILE A 61 5.90 -14.83 -0.54
N LYS A 62 6.17 -14.06 0.53
CA LYS A 62 6.66 -14.61 1.80
C LYS A 62 5.68 -15.59 2.43
N SER A 63 4.37 -15.34 2.38
CA SER A 63 3.39 -16.30 2.90
C SER A 63 3.34 -17.58 2.09
N LEU A 64 3.50 -17.53 0.77
CA LEU A 64 3.56 -18.74 -0.05
C LEU A 64 4.80 -19.59 0.23
N ASN A 65 5.98 -18.97 0.38
CA ASN A 65 7.21 -19.70 0.73
C ASN A 65 7.16 -20.31 2.14
N LEU A 66 6.33 -19.77 3.04
CA LEU A 66 6.11 -20.33 4.37
C LEU A 66 5.23 -21.60 4.35
N GLU A 67 4.39 -21.78 3.32
CA GLU A 67 3.51 -22.95 3.18
C GLU A 67 4.18 -24.14 2.48
N GLU A 68 5.35 -23.97 1.85
CA GLU A 68 6.08 -25.05 1.15
C GLU A 68 7.06 -25.84 2.05
N GLU A 69 7.22 -25.49 3.32
CA GLU A 69 8.14 -26.16 4.27
C GLU A 69 7.46 -27.10 5.30
N GLU A 70 6.17 -27.45 5.15
CA GLU A 70 5.48 -28.49 5.97
C GLU A 70 5.35 -29.86 5.26
#